data_AF-A0A956EU57-F1
#
_entry.id   AF-A0A956EU57-F1
#
_cell.length_a   1.000
_cell.length_b   1.000
_cell.length_c   1.000
_cell.angle_alpha   90.00
_cell.angle_beta   90.00
_cell.angle_gamma   90.00
#
_symmetry.space_group_name_H-M   'P 1'
#
loop_
_entity.id
_entity.type
_entity.pdbx_description
1 polymer ?
#
loop_
_entity_poly.entity_id
_entity_poly.type
_entity_poly.pdbx_seq_one_letter_code
_entity_poly.pdbx_strand_id
1 'polypeptide(L)'
;MPDSSLEQTPFELLGGAEVVSQIAEAFYDHMEQDEPALAKLHPLGPDGRILPEIRERFRLFFIGWLGGPQDYMQLHGHPRLRMRHAGVAIDSGQRDAWLRAMRSAFADVEQARGPFQPAARDFVLSRLEEVANFLRNRPDPE
;
A
#
# COMPACT_ATOMS: atom_id res chain seq x y z
N MET A 1 -13.49 32.56 -15.29
CA MET A 1 -13.59 31.33 -14.48
C MET A 1 -12.95 30.24 -15.32
N PRO A 2 -11.74 29.74 -15.03
CA PRO A 2 -11.22 28.64 -15.81
C PRO A 2 -11.90 27.36 -15.35
N ASP A 3 -12.59 26.77 -16.30
CA ASP A 3 -13.03 25.38 -16.42
C ASP A 3 -12.18 24.39 -15.59
N SER A 4 -12.74 23.82 -14.52
CA SER A 4 -12.18 22.63 -13.85
C SER A 4 -12.88 21.41 -14.43
N SER A 5 -12.46 21.01 -15.62
CA SER A 5 -12.60 19.63 -16.07
C SER A 5 -11.98 18.73 -14.99
N LEU A 6 -12.84 18.05 -14.24
CA LEU A 6 -12.54 17.26 -13.05
C LEU A 6 -11.53 16.15 -13.38
N GLU A 7 -10.24 16.37 -13.09
CA GLU A 7 -9.28 15.27 -13.02
C GLU A 7 -9.63 14.43 -11.78
N GLN A 8 -10.21 13.25 -12.02
CA GLN A 8 -10.52 12.31 -10.95
C GLN A 8 -9.22 11.85 -10.27
N THR A 9 -9.24 11.82 -8.95
CA THR A 9 -8.13 11.30 -8.15
C THR A 9 -7.95 9.79 -8.38
N PRO A 10 -6.75 9.23 -8.18
CA PRO A 10 -6.55 7.78 -8.18
C PRO A 10 -7.51 7.04 -7.24
N PHE A 11 -7.82 7.65 -6.09
CA PHE A 11 -8.82 7.17 -5.16
C PHE A 11 -10.20 7.00 -5.82
N GLU A 12 -10.69 8.03 -6.52
CA GLU A 12 -11.98 7.97 -7.24
C GLU A 12 -11.94 6.96 -8.40
N LEU A 13 -10.85 6.92 -9.16
CA LEU A 13 -10.67 6.02 -10.29
C LEU A 13 -10.64 4.53 -9.88
N LEU A 14 -10.17 4.23 -8.67
CA LEU A 14 -10.21 2.87 -8.11
C LEU A 14 -11.57 2.50 -7.50
N GLY A 15 -12.50 3.44 -7.34
CA GLY A 15 -13.82 3.20 -6.74
C GLY A 15 -13.93 3.61 -5.27
N GLY A 16 -13.04 4.46 -4.78
CA GLY A 16 -13.16 5.13 -3.48
C GLY A 16 -12.83 4.25 -2.28
N ALA A 17 -13.36 4.64 -1.10
CA ALA A 17 -12.91 4.15 0.20
C ALA A 17 -13.12 2.64 0.38
N GLU A 18 -14.24 2.12 -0.09
CA GLU A 18 -14.55 0.69 0.00
C GLU A 18 -13.49 -0.15 -0.72
N VAL A 19 -13.19 0.21 -1.97
CA VAL A 19 -12.28 -0.55 -2.82
C VAL A 19 -10.83 -0.41 -2.35
N VAL A 20 -10.41 0.81 -2.03
CA VAL A 20 -9.06 1.05 -1.51
C VAL A 20 -8.86 0.33 -0.17
N SER A 21 -9.90 0.22 0.65
CA SER A 21 -9.85 -0.57 1.89
C SER A 21 -9.72 -2.06 1.61
N GLN A 22 -10.42 -2.60 0.61
CA GLN A 22 -10.28 -4.00 0.20
C GLN A 22 -8.87 -4.30 -0.32
N ILE A 23 -8.29 -3.40 -1.12
CA ILE A 23 -6.89 -3.54 -1.59
C ILE A 23 -5.92 -3.53 -0.40
N ALA A 24 -6.09 -2.59 0.54
CA ALA A 24 -5.22 -2.48 1.71
C ALA A 24 -5.30 -3.72 2.63
N GLU A 25 -6.47 -4.34 2.74
CA GLU A 25 -6.67 -5.56 3.50
C GLU A 25 -6.05 -6.77 2.79
N ALA A 26 -6.38 -6.98 1.51
CA ALA A 26 -5.83 -8.06 0.70
C ALA A 26 -4.29 -7.99 0.60
N PHE A 27 -3.73 -6.78 0.61
CA PHE A 27 -2.29 -6.57 0.62
C PHE A 27 -1.60 -7.27 1.80
N TYR A 28 -2.13 -7.15 3.02
CA TYR A 28 -1.54 -7.82 4.15
C TYR A 28 -1.89 -9.30 4.21
N ASP A 29 -3.03 -9.73 3.66
CA ASP A 29 -3.34 -11.16 3.52
C ASP A 29 -2.30 -11.86 2.62
N HIS A 30 -1.98 -11.28 1.46
CA HIS A 30 -0.90 -11.78 0.60
C HIS A 30 0.47 -11.69 1.24
N MET A 31 0.77 -10.60 1.97
CA MET A 31 2.04 -10.50 2.69
C MET A 31 2.20 -11.62 3.72
N GLU A 32 1.15 -11.91 4.49
CA GLU A 32 1.15 -12.98 5.51
C GLU A 32 1.28 -14.37 4.90
N GLN A 33 0.58 -14.63 3.79
CA GLN A 33 0.55 -15.94 3.13
C GLN A 33 1.80 -16.22 2.28
N ASP A 34 2.18 -15.27 1.43
CA ASP A 34 3.14 -15.50 0.35
C ASP A 34 4.53 -14.95 0.69
N GLU A 35 4.64 -13.99 1.61
CA GLU A 35 5.88 -13.27 1.93
C GLU A 35 6.21 -13.31 3.44
N PRO A 36 6.30 -14.50 4.08
CA PRO A 36 6.42 -14.62 5.54
C PRO A 36 7.69 -13.98 6.12
N ALA A 37 8.75 -13.81 5.32
CA ALA A 37 9.95 -13.09 5.74
C ALA A 37 9.68 -11.58 5.90
N LEU A 38 8.88 -10.99 5.01
CA LEU A 38 8.44 -9.59 5.08
C LEU A 38 7.40 -9.40 6.20
N ALA A 39 6.45 -10.32 6.34
CA ALA A 39 5.43 -10.26 7.39
C ALA A 39 6.05 -10.18 8.79
N LYS A 40 7.10 -10.98 9.06
CA LYS A 40 7.83 -11.00 10.35
C LYS A 40 8.54 -9.70 10.72
N LEU A 41 8.65 -8.73 9.81
CA LEU A 41 9.20 -7.40 10.12
C LEU A 41 8.16 -6.48 10.81
N HIS A 42 6.91 -6.91 10.89
CA HIS A 42 5.83 -6.18 11.55
C HIS A 42 5.58 -6.71 12.97
N PRO A 43 4.98 -5.89 13.85
CA PRO A 43 4.39 -6.38 15.10
C PRO A 43 3.32 -7.44 14.80
N LEU A 44 3.47 -8.62 15.40
CA LEU A 44 2.56 -9.75 15.24
C LEU A 44 1.74 -9.98 16.51
N GLY A 45 0.49 -10.41 16.35
CA GLY A 45 -0.36 -10.90 17.41
C GLY A 45 -0.06 -12.35 17.82
N PRO A 46 -0.75 -12.87 18.85
CA PRO A 46 -0.58 -14.26 19.31
C PRO A 46 -0.92 -15.32 18.26
N ASP A 47 -1.75 -14.97 17.28
CA ASP A 47 -2.14 -15.80 16.13
C ASP A 47 -1.11 -15.77 14.98
N GLY A 48 -0.01 -15.03 15.15
CA GLY A 48 1.04 -14.87 14.15
C GLY A 48 0.67 -13.90 13.02
N ARG A 49 -0.47 -13.20 13.11
CA ARG A 49 -0.91 -12.22 12.13
C ARG A 49 -0.41 -10.82 12.47
N ILE A 50 -0.29 -9.98 11.47
CA ILE A 50 0.07 -8.56 11.62
C ILE A 50 -1.03 -7.87 12.42
N LEU A 51 -0.64 -7.13 13.46
CA LEU A 51 -1.60 -6.50 14.36
C LEU A 51 -2.63 -5.62 13.60
N PRO A 52 -3.92 -5.67 13.97
CA PRO A 52 -4.98 -4.90 13.29
C PRO A 52 -4.67 -3.40 13.20
N GLU A 53 -4.02 -2.82 14.21
CA GLU A 53 -3.62 -1.41 14.19
C GLU A 53 -2.61 -1.06 13.08
N ILE A 54 -1.78 -2.01 12.64
CA ILE A 54 -0.81 -1.83 11.56
C ILE A 54 -1.53 -1.84 10.21
N ARG A 55 -2.50 -2.76 10.06
CA ARG A 55 -3.37 -2.87 8.89
C ARG A 55 -4.21 -1.61 8.71
N GLU A 56 -4.87 -1.19 9.78
CA GLU A 56 -5.70 0.03 9.80
C GLU A 56 -4.88 1.29 9.48
N ARG A 57 -3.70 1.44 10.10
CA ARG A 57 -2.82 2.57 9.83
C ARG A 57 -2.41 2.66 8.37
N PHE A 58 -2.13 1.52 7.73
CA PHE A 58 -1.82 1.49 6.30
C PHE A 58 -3.04 1.80 5.44
N ARG A 59 -4.22 1.27 5.78
CA ARG A 59 -5.48 1.57 5.08
C ARG A 59 -5.76 3.07 5.05
N LEU A 60 -5.69 3.73 6.21
CA LEU A 60 -5.86 5.18 6.33
C LEU A 60 -4.79 5.94 5.52
N PHE A 61 -3.53 5.50 5.60
CA PHE A 61 -2.46 6.08 4.80
C PHE A 61 -2.75 5.96 3.31
N PHE A 62 -3.16 4.79 2.84
CA PHE A 62 -3.36 4.49 1.42
C PHE A 62 -4.53 5.27 0.84
N ILE A 63 -5.65 5.38 1.59
CA ILE A 63 -6.78 6.25 1.24
C ILE A 63 -6.32 7.70 1.05
N GLY A 64 -5.64 8.26 2.04
CA GLY A 64 -5.17 9.65 1.96
C GLY A 64 -4.13 9.85 0.86
N TRP A 65 -3.22 8.89 0.69
CA TRP A 65 -2.15 8.94 -0.32
C TRP A 65 -2.68 8.92 -1.75
N LEU A 66 -3.81 8.23 -1.99
CA LEU A 66 -4.49 8.18 -3.30
C LEU A 66 -5.39 9.40 -3.58
N GLY A 67 -5.50 10.35 -2.65
CA GLY A 67 -6.32 11.56 -2.79
C GLY A 67 -7.69 11.51 -2.10
N GLY A 68 -7.96 10.48 -1.29
CA GLY A 68 -9.16 10.39 -0.46
C GLY A 68 -9.06 11.20 0.85
N PRO A 69 -9.97 10.93 1.82
CA PRO A 69 -9.94 11.55 3.15
C PRO A 69 -8.58 11.44 3.85
N GLN A 70 -8.14 12.52 4.49
CA GLN A 70 -6.80 12.65 5.09
C GLN A 70 -6.74 12.20 6.57
N ASP A 71 -7.49 11.16 6.92
CA ASP A 71 -7.64 10.69 8.31
C ASP A 71 -6.31 10.23 8.91
N TYR A 72 -5.42 9.64 8.10
CA TYR A 72 -4.06 9.31 8.54
C TYR A 72 -3.32 10.54 9.08
N MET A 73 -3.41 11.68 8.39
CA MET A 73 -2.69 12.87 8.79
C MET A 73 -3.24 13.45 10.10
N GLN A 74 -4.56 13.37 10.30
CA GLN A 74 -5.22 13.82 11.53
C GLN A 74 -4.83 12.95 12.73
N LEU A 75 -4.74 11.63 12.55
CA LEU A 75 -4.48 10.67 13.64
C LEU A 75 -2.99 10.41 13.90
N HIS A 76 -2.14 10.47 12.87
CA HIS A 76 -0.74 10.06 12.93
C HIS A 76 0.27 11.13 12.51
N GLY A 77 -0.22 12.30 12.08
CA GLY A 77 0.59 13.41 11.59
C GLY A 77 1.25 13.13 10.24
N HIS A 78 2.26 13.93 9.91
CA HIS A 78 2.95 13.84 8.62
C HIS A 78 3.57 12.45 8.40
N PRO A 79 3.39 11.78 7.23
CA PRO A 79 3.82 10.39 7.00
C PRO A 79 5.32 10.09 7.17
N ARG A 80 6.20 11.05 6.84
CA ARG A 80 7.68 10.95 7.02
C ARG A 80 8.22 9.54 6.71
N LEU A 81 7.85 8.98 5.55
CA LEU A 81 7.99 7.55 5.27
C LEU A 81 9.42 7.04 5.48
N ARG A 82 10.42 7.73 4.94
CA ARG A 82 11.83 7.35 5.09
C ARG A 82 12.28 7.29 6.55
N MET A 83 11.85 8.24 7.38
CA MET A 83 12.16 8.25 8.82
C MET A 83 11.52 7.05 9.53
N ARG A 84 10.26 6.74 9.20
CA ARG A 84 9.53 5.61 9.81
C ARG A 84 10.05 4.25 9.34
N HIS A 85 10.62 4.15 8.14
CA HIS A 85 11.19 2.91 7.60
C HIS A 85 12.69 2.74 7.89
N ALA A 86 13.38 3.75 8.46
CA ALA A 86 14.81 3.71 8.71
C ALA A 86 15.24 2.62 9.71
N GLY A 87 14.34 2.20 10.60
CA GLY A 87 14.58 1.13 11.57
C GLY A 87 14.42 -0.29 11.01
N VAL A 88 13.93 -0.43 9.77
CA VAL A 88 13.72 -1.72 9.10
C VAL A 88 14.78 -1.87 8.02
N ALA A 89 15.46 -3.02 7.96
CA ALA A 89 16.37 -3.34 6.86
C ALA A 89 15.54 -3.65 5.61
N ILE A 90 15.71 -2.85 4.56
CA ILE A 90 14.97 -2.99 3.30
C ILE A 90 15.97 -3.09 2.14
N ASP A 91 16.22 -4.31 1.70
CA ASP A 91 16.95 -4.64 0.47
C ASP A 91 15.99 -4.79 -0.75
N SER A 92 16.48 -5.26 -1.90
CA SER A 92 15.63 -5.57 -3.06
C SER A 92 14.63 -6.68 -2.79
N GLY A 93 14.99 -7.71 -2.00
CA GLY A 93 14.12 -8.82 -1.64
C GLY A 93 12.88 -8.36 -0.89
N GLN A 94 13.02 -7.52 0.15
CA GLN A 94 11.87 -6.96 0.87
C GLN A 94 11.04 -6.01 -0.01
N ARG A 95 11.70 -5.19 -0.83
CA ARG A 95 11.03 -4.28 -1.78
C ARG A 95 10.18 -5.06 -2.78
N ASP A 96 10.73 -6.12 -3.36
CA ASP A 96 10.04 -6.94 -4.36
C ASP A 96 8.92 -7.77 -3.75
N ALA A 97 9.12 -8.32 -2.54
CA ALA A 97 8.07 -8.98 -1.76
C ALA A 97 6.88 -8.04 -1.51
N TRP A 98 7.15 -6.80 -1.10
CA TRP A 98 6.13 -5.80 -0.86
C TRP A 98 5.33 -5.50 -2.15
N LEU A 99 6.03 -5.34 -3.28
CA LEU A 99 5.37 -5.10 -4.57
C LEU A 99 4.61 -6.30 -5.10
N ARG A 100 5.07 -7.53 -4.87
CA ARG A 100 4.33 -8.75 -5.22
C ARG A 100 3.03 -8.83 -4.45
N ALA A 101 3.06 -8.67 -3.13
CA ALA A 101 1.87 -8.66 -2.29
C ALA A 101 0.86 -7.58 -2.74
N MET A 102 1.34 -6.39 -3.11
CA MET A 102 0.48 -5.32 -3.62
C MET A 102 -0.13 -5.66 -4.99
N ARG A 103 0.64 -6.22 -5.92
CA ARG A 103 0.12 -6.63 -7.24
C ARG A 103 -0.93 -7.73 -7.10
N SER A 104 -0.71 -8.71 -6.21
CA SER A 104 -1.70 -9.75 -5.92
C SER A 104 -2.98 -9.16 -5.33
N ALA A 105 -2.88 -8.22 -4.39
CA ALA A 105 -4.05 -7.54 -3.81
C ALA A 105 -4.90 -6.80 -4.86
N PHE A 106 -4.26 -6.13 -5.82
CA PHE A 106 -4.99 -5.53 -6.94
C PHE A 106 -5.68 -6.60 -7.81
N ALA A 107 -4.98 -7.70 -8.13
CA ALA A 107 -5.53 -8.79 -8.93
C ALA A 107 -6.74 -9.46 -8.27
N ASP A 108 -6.70 -9.71 -6.97
CA ASP A 108 -7.80 -10.29 -6.20
C ASP A 108 -9.04 -9.39 -6.22
N VAL A 109 -8.86 -8.08 -6.05
CA VAL A 109 -9.97 -7.13 -6.11
C VAL A 109 -10.52 -6.99 -7.54
N GLU A 110 -9.67 -7.02 -8.57
CA GLU A 110 -10.10 -7.06 -9.97
C GLU A 110 -10.91 -8.33 -10.27
N GLN A 111 -10.50 -9.48 -9.73
CA GLN A 111 -11.21 -10.75 -9.90
C GLN A 111 -12.60 -10.71 -9.24
N ALA A 112 -12.71 -10.10 -8.05
CA ALA A 112 -13.96 -10.03 -7.30
C ALA A 112 -14.95 -8.99 -7.86
N ARG A 113 -14.46 -7.87 -8.39
CA ARG A 113 -15.31 -6.70 -8.72
C ARG A 113 -15.32 -6.33 -10.20
N GLY A 114 -14.48 -6.97 -11.01
CA GLY A 114 -14.20 -6.58 -12.39
C GLY A 114 -12.95 -5.70 -12.49
N PRO A 115 -12.37 -5.61 -13.70
CA PRO A 115 -11.09 -4.96 -13.92
C PRO A 115 -11.15 -3.46 -13.62
N PHE A 116 -10.06 -2.92 -13.07
CA PHE A 116 -9.88 -1.48 -12.99
C PHE A 116 -9.64 -0.91 -14.40
N GLN A 117 -9.78 0.41 -14.53
CA GLN A 117 -9.25 1.08 -15.71
C GLN A 117 -7.73 0.86 -15.76
N PRO A 118 -7.17 0.29 -16.85
CA PRO A 118 -5.75 -0.08 -16.90
C PRO A 118 -4.82 1.10 -16.59
N ALA A 119 -5.11 2.28 -17.12
CA ALA A 119 -4.34 3.49 -16.86
C ALA A 119 -4.32 3.88 -15.37
N ALA A 120 -5.44 3.73 -14.65
CA ALA A 120 -5.52 4.05 -13.23
C ALA A 120 -4.72 3.03 -12.39
N ARG A 121 -4.89 1.74 -12.67
CA ARG A 121 -4.14 0.67 -12.01
C ARG A 121 -2.64 0.81 -12.23
N ASP A 122 -2.23 0.97 -13.48
CA ASP A 122 -0.82 1.02 -13.86
C ASP A 122 -0.16 2.30 -13.29
N PHE A 123 -0.88 3.43 -13.27
CA PHE A 123 -0.43 4.63 -12.59
C PHE A 123 -0.16 4.38 -11.10
N VAL A 124 -1.11 3.80 -10.36
CA VAL A 124 -0.95 3.56 -8.92
C VAL A 124 0.19 2.57 -8.65
N LEU A 125 0.27 1.47 -9.38
CA LEU A 125 1.35 0.49 -9.22
C LEU A 125 2.73 1.08 -9.56
N SER A 126 2.84 1.94 -10.57
CA SER A 126 4.09 2.64 -10.90
C SER A 126 4.51 3.58 -9.76
N ARG A 127 3.56 4.35 -9.21
CA ARG A 127 3.82 5.26 -8.09
C ARG A 127 4.27 4.50 -6.83
N LEU A 128 3.64 3.35 -6.56
CA LEU A 128 4.01 2.48 -5.45
C LEU A 128 5.41 1.89 -5.64
N GLU A 129 5.76 1.50 -6.86
CA GLU A 129 7.11 1.02 -7.20
C GLU A 129 8.18 2.10 -6.96
N GLU A 130 7.93 3.34 -7.36
CA GLU A 130 8.84 4.46 -7.07
C GLU A 130 9.02 4.68 -5.56
N VAL A 131 7.93 4.63 -4.79
CA VAL A 131 7.99 4.75 -3.32
C VAL A 131 8.77 3.58 -2.71
N ALA A 132 8.51 2.35 -3.13
CA ALA A 132 9.20 1.17 -2.63
C ALA A 132 10.71 1.23 -2.94
N ASN A 133 11.08 1.70 -4.14
CA ASN A 133 12.48 1.99 -4.50
C ASN A 133 13.11 3.05 -3.59
N PHE A 134 12.39 4.14 -3.34
CA PHE A 134 12.87 5.23 -2.49
C PHE A 134 13.09 4.82 -1.02
N LEU A 135 12.33 3.82 -0.53
CA LEU A 135 12.40 3.33 0.85
C LEU A 135 13.50 2.28 1.08
N ARG A 136 14.08 1.70 0.02
CA ARG A 136 15.26 0.83 0.15
C ARG A 136 16.38 1.55 0.90
N ASN A 137 16.97 0.85 1.85
CA ASN A 137 17.97 1.42 2.76
C ASN A 137 19.14 0.46 3.09
N ARG A 138 19.16 -0.73 2.48
CA ARG A 138 20.27 -1.69 2.56
C ARG A 138 20.72 -2.14 1.16
N PRO A 139 22.00 -2.49 1.00
CA PRO A 139 22.46 -3.22 -0.17
C PRO A 139 21.83 -4.62 -0.19
N ASP A 140 21.85 -5.24 -1.36
CA ASP A 140 21.39 -6.62 -1.51
C ASP A 140 22.40 -7.57 -0.82
N PRO A 141 21.94 -8.66 -0.18
CA PRO A 141 22.82 -9.64 0.42
C PRO A 141 23.70 -10.31 -0.65
N GLU A 142 24.95 -10.64 -0.27
CA GLU A 142 25.90 -11.40 -1.11
C GLU A 142 25.48 -12.86 -1.32
#